data_AF-U9VYC5-F1
#
_entry.id   AF-U9VYC5-F1
#
_cell.length_a   1.000
_cell.length_b   1.000
_cell.length_c   1.000
_cell.angle_alpha   90.00
_cell.angle_beta   90.00
_cell.angle_gamma   90.00
#
_symmetry.space_group_name_H-M   'P 1'
#
loop_
_entity.id
_entity.type
_entity.pdbx_description
1 polymer ?
#
loop_
_entity_poly.entity_id
_entity_poly.type
_entity_poly.pdbx_seq_one_letter_code
_entity_poly.pdbx_strand_id
1 'polypeptide(L)'
;MVANESTARAKELYEQARLKGAAGDYDKAIAILNELIKFEPSYAEAYILRGHAKYLNGDQEKAFDDYRLAASVYERNGEPEKVSGPLSVIEMHNRAVEMRNKDGKRYV
;
A
#
# COMPACT_ATOMS: atom_id res chain seq x y z
N MET A 1 12.54 23.61 -18.22
CA MET A 1 12.37 22.15 -18.05
C MET A 1 12.67 21.82 -16.59
N VAL A 2 11.67 21.64 -15.74
CA VAL A 2 11.87 21.34 -14.30
C VAL A 2 11.04 20.13 -13.82
N ALA A 3 10.18 19.58 -14.69
CA ALA A 3 9.30 18.44 -14.37
C ALA A 3 10.01 17.07 -14.39
N ASN A 4 11.25 16.99 -14.90
CA ASN A 4 11.92 15.71 -15.17
C ASN A 4 12.70 15.15 -13.96
N GLU A 5 13.16 16.02 -13.04
CA GLU A 5 13.96 15.60 -11.88
C GLU A 5 13.09 15.17 -10.69
N SER A 6 11.95 15.86 -10.47
CA SER A 6 10.98 15.48 -9.41
C SER A 6 10.42 14.08 -9.65
N THR A 7 10.01 13.80 -10.90
CA THR A 7 9.49 12.49 -11.28
C THR A 7 10.56 11.40 -11.28
N ALA A 8 11.82 11.72 -11.58
CA ALA A 8 12.93 10.77 -11.52
C ALA A 8 13.24 10.34 -10.07
N ARG A 9 13.34 11.29 -9.14
CA ARG A 9 13.57 10.99 -7.72
C ARG A 9 12.44 10.14 -7.13
N ALA A 10 11.19 10.45 -7.46
CA ALA A 10 10.04 9.70 -6.97
C ALA A 10 10.09 8.22 -7.41
N LYS A 11 10.38 7.99 -8.70
CA LYS A 11 10.56 6.65 -9.26
C LYS A 11 11.74 5.92 -8.64
N GLU A 12 12.85 6.62 -8.40
CA GLU A 12 14.03 6.04 -7.76
C GLU A 12 13.72 5.56 -6.33
N LEU A 13 13.13 6.42 -5.51
CA LEU A 13 12.71 6.06 -4.15
C LEU A 13 11.73 4.88 -4.16
N TYR A 14 10.79 4.88 -5.12
CA TYR A 14 9.84 3.77 -5.28
C TYR A 14 10.55 2.45 -5.59
N GLU A 15 11.48 2.45 -6.55
CA GLU A 15 12.23 1.24 -6.89
C GLU A 15 13.14 0.78 -5.74
N GLN A 16 13.80 1.70 -5.04
CA GLN A 16 14.60 1.36 -3.86
C GLN A 16 13.74 0.70 -2.78
N ALA A 17 12.57 1.26 -2.47
CA ALA A 17 11.64 0.68 -1.51
C ALA A 17 11.15 -0.71 -1.94
N ARG A 18 10.82 -0.88 -3.23
CA ARG A 18 10.38 -2.15 -3.81
C ARG A 18 11.46 -3.22 -3.67
N LEU A 19 12.72 -2.88 -3.92
CA LEU A 19 13.85 -3.79 -3.75
C LEU A 19 14.05 -4.18 -2.28
N LYS A 20 13.91 -3.23 -1.34
CA LYS A 20 13.96 -3.53 0.10
C LYS A 20 12.82 -4.47 0.52
N GLY A 21 11.60 -4.20 0.08
CA GLY A 21 10.45 -5.06 0.35
C GLY A 21 10.62 -6.47 -0.23
N ALA A 22 11.13 -6.57 -1.47
CA ALA A 22 11.43 -7.86 -2.09
C ALA A 22 12.53 -8.66 -1.36
N ALA A 23 13.46 -7.97 -0.70
CA ALA A 23 14.47 -8.58 0.16
C ALA A 23 13.97 -8.94 1.57
N GLY A 24 12.70 -8.64 1.90
CA GLY A 24 12.15 -8.83 3.26
C GLY A 24 12.53 -7.74 4.26
N ASP A 25 13.27 -6.71 3.82
CA ASP A 25 13.66 -5.55 4.62
C ASP A 25 12.47 -4.55 4.72
N TYR A 26 11.35 -4.99 5.31
CA TYR A 26 10.09 -4.22 5.32
C TYR A 26 10.21 -2.89 6.05
N ASP A 27 10.93 -2.82 7.17
CA ASP A 27 11.14 -1.57 7.91
C ASP A 27 11.87 -0.52 7.06
N LYS A 28 12.88 -0.94 6.29
CA LYS A 28 13.60 -0.03 5.38
C LYS A 28 12.72 0.38 4.20
N ALA A 29 11.93 -0.55 3.65
CA ALA A 29 10.97 -0.22 2.59
C ALA A 29 9.97 0.83 3.07
N ILE A 30 9.40 0.66 4.26
CA ILE A 30 8.46 1.62 4.88
C ILE A 30 9.14 2.98 5.11
N ALA A 31 10.38 3.01 5.58
CA ALA A 31 11.12 4.26 5.79
C ALA A 31 11.32 5.04 4.48
N ILE A 32 11.74 4.36 3.41
CA ILE A 32 11.92 4.98 2.08
C ILE A 32 10.57 5.47 1.53
N LEU A 33 9.49 4.69 1.70
CA LEU A 33 8.16 5.08 1.25
C LEU A 33 7.60 6.27 2.03
N ASN A 34 7.95 6.40 3.30
CA ASN A 34 7.61 7.61 4.08
C ASN A 34 8.31 8.85 3.52
N GLU A 35 9.55 8.73 3.04
CA GLU A 35 10.23 9.83 2.34
C GLU A 35 9.53 10.13 1.01
N LEU A 36 9.27 9.11 0.20
CA LEU A 36 8.57 9.27 -1.09
C LEU A 36 7.22 9.97 -0.93
N ILE A 37 6.41 9.54 0.04
CA ILE A 37 5.08 10.11 0.28
C ILE A 37 5.16 11.57 0.76
N LYS A 38 6.20 11.94 1.53
CA LYS A 38 6.42 13.35 1.92
C LYS A 38 6.80 14.21 0.72
N PHE A 39 7.53 13.63 -0.23
CA PHE A 39 8.01 14.32 -1.42
C PHE A 39 6.91 14.44 -2.50
N GLU A 40 6.20 13.35 -2.78
CA GLU A 40 5.12 13.26 -3.78
C GLU A 40 3.87 12.59 -3.16
N PRO A 41 3.02 13.34 -2.43
CA PRO A 41 1.83 12.80 -1.77
C PRO A 41 0.70 12.38 -2.74
N SER A 42 0.86 12.64 -4.04
CA SER A 42 -0.02 12.16 -5.11
C SER A 42 0.42 10.82 -5.71
N TYR A 43 1.53 10.24 -5.26
CA TYR A 43 2.05 8.96 -5.78
C TYR A 43 1.30 7.78 -5.14
N ALA A 44 0.14 7.42 -5.70
CA ALA A 44 -0.76 6.41 -5.16
C ALA A 44 -0.08 5.04 -4.93
N GLU A 45 0.78 4.62 -5.84
CA GLU A 45 1.50 3.34 -5.77
C GLU A 45 2.44 3.26 -4.56
N ALA A 46 2.90 4.40 -4.02
CA ALA A 46 3.75 4.44 -2.83
C ALA A 46 2.95 4.02 -1.59
N TYR A 47 1.69 4.44 -1.49
CA TYR A 47 0.79 4.00 -0.43
C TYR A 47 0.47 2.51 -0.56
N ILE A 48 0.24 2.00 -1.78
CA ILE A 48 0.04 0.56 -2.01
C ILE A 48 1.24 -0.25 -1.52
N LEU A 49 2.44 0.15 -1.95
CA LEU A 49 3.66 -0.57 -1.60
C LEU A 49 3.96 -0.49 -0.09
N ARG A 50 3.63 0.64 0.56
CA ARG A 50 3.80 0.80 2.01
C ARG A 50 2.79 -0.04 2.77
N GLY A 51 1.55 -0.09 2.29
CA GLY A 51 0.52 -0.98 2.83
C GLY A 51 0.94 -2.43 2.73
N HIS A 52 1.46 -2.86 1.58
CA HIS A 52 1.96 -4.22 1.40
C HIS A 52 3.14 -4.53 2.33
N ALA A 53 4.11 -3.64 2.45
CA ALA A 53 5.24 -3.81 3.36
C ALA A 53 4.78 -3.91 4.83
N LYS A 54 3.84 -3.05 5.26
CA LYS A 54 3.26 -3.11 6.62
C LYS A 54 2.49 -4.41 6.86
N TYR A 55 1.70 -4.85 5.88
CA TYR A 55 0.95 -6.10 5.97
C TYR A 55 1.89 -7.29 6.17
N LEU A 56 2.97 -7.36 5.39
CA LEU A 56 4.00 -8.39 5.51
C LEU A 56 4.80 -8.28 6.82
N ASN A 57 4.95 -7.06 7.36
CA ASN A 57 5.56 -6.81 8.67
C ASN A 57 4.58 -7.06 9.85
N GLY A 58 3.36 -7.54 9.59
CA GLY A 58 2.36 -7.89 10.60
C GLY A 58 1.46 -6.72 11.06
N ASP A 59 1.67 -5.51 10.57
CA ASP A 59 0.88 -4.32 10.90
C ASP A 59 -0.31 -4.15 9.94
N GLN A 60 -1.26 -5.09 10.02
CA GLN A 60 -2.38 -5.21 9.07
C GLN A 60 -3.33 -4.00 9.12
N GLU A 61 -3.59 -3.45 10.31
CA GLU A 61 -4.48 -2.29 10.45
C GLU A 61 -3.93 -1.07 9.72
N LYS A 62 -2.65 -0.75 9.94
CA LYS A 62 -2.00 0.37 9.24
C LYS A 62 -1.77 0.09 7.75
N ALA A 63 -1.73 -1.19 7.34
CA ALA A 63 -1.73 -1.53 5.93
C ALA A 63 -3.07 -1.17 5.26
N PHE A 64 -4.20 -1.45 5.92
CA PHE A 64 -5.52 -1.10 5.39
C PHE A 64 -5.76 0.40 5.33
N ASP A 65 -5.20 1.17 6.27
CA ASP A 65 -5.17 2.64 6.16
C ASP A 65 -4.46 3.10 4.89
N ASP A 66 -3.30 2.51 4.58
CA ASP A 66 -2.55 2.85 3.37
C ASP A 66 -3.28 2.47 2.09
N TYR A 67 -3.96 1.33 2.05
CA TYR A 67 -4.78 0.95 0.89
C TYR A 67 -5.98 1.89 0.68
N ARG A 68 -6.64 2.33 1.77
CA ARG A 68 -7.68 3.35 1.69
C ARG A 68 -7.14 4.69 1.20
N LEU A 69 -5.98 5.10 1.69
CA LEU A 69 -5.31 6.32 1.21
C LEU A 69 -4.97 6.22 -0.28
N ALA A 70 -4.45 5.08 -0.75
CA ALA A 70 -4.15 4.86 -2.17
C ALA A 70 -5.40 5.06 -3.04
N ALA A 71 -6.54 4.48 -2.63
CA ALA A 71 -7.83 4.70 -3.28
C ALA A 71 -8.21 6.18 -3.35
N SER A 72 -8.16 6.91 -2.23
CA SER A 72 -8.46 8.35 -2.21
C SER A 72 -7.51 9.18 -3.07
N VAL A 73 -6.23 8.78 -3.17
CA VAL A 73 -5.26 9.45 -4.04
C VAL A 73 -5.57 9.21 -5.51
N TYR A 74 -5.93 7.98 -5.90
CA TYR A 74 -6.36 7.68 -7.28
C TYR A 74 -7.60 8.49 -7.68
N GLU A 75 -8.61 8.59 -6.80
CA GLU A 75 -9.79 9.45 -7.05
C GLU A 75 -9.37 10.91 -7.27
N ARG A 76 -8.49 11.43 -6.41
CA ARG A 76 -7.99 12.81 -6.50
C ARG A 76 -7.15 13.05 -7.75
N ASN A 77 -6.43 12.03 -8.22
CA ASN A 77 -5.64 12.08 -9.45
C ASN A 77 -6.52 11.96 -10.72
N GLY A 78 -7.82 11.67 -10.58
CA GLY A 78 -8.72 11.46 -11.70
C GLY A 78 -8.59 10.06 -12.33
N GLU A 79 -8.16 9.07 -11.55
CA GLU A 79 -7.95 7.68 -11.95
C GLU A 79 -8.91 6.73 -11.19
N PRO A 80 -10.25 6.97 -11.20
CA PRO A 80 -11.21 6.21 -10.40
C PRO A 80 -11.24 4.71 -10.75
N GLU A 81 -10.82 4.34 -11.96
CA GLU A 81 -10.72 2.94 -12.39
C GLU A 81 -9.69 2.13 -11.59
N LYS A 82 -8.69 2.79 -10.98
CA LYS A 82 -7.63 2.14 -10.19
C LYS A 82 -7.97 1.97 -8.72
N VAL A 83 -9.05 2.59 -8.25
CA VAL A 83 -9.47 2.60 -6.83
C VAL A 83 -9.78 1.20 -6.30
N SER A 84 -10.38 0.35 -7.13
CA SER A 84 -10.79 -1.00 -6.75
C SER A 84 -9.61 -1.91 -6.36
N GLY A 85 -8.44 -1.70 -6.98
CA GLY A 85 -7.24 -2.49 -6.75
C GLY A 85 -6.84 -2.58 -5.27
N PRO A 86 -6.45 -1.47 -4.61
CA PRO A 86 -6.07 -1.50 -3.20
C PRO A 86 -7.21 -1.91 -2.26
N LEU A 87 -8.46 -1.56 -2.56
CA LEU A 87 -9.62 -1.92 -1.72
C LEU A 87 -9.92 -3.42 -1.74
N SER A 88 -9.68 -4.09 -2.86
CA SER A 88 -9.88 -5.55 -2.98
C SER A 88 -9.05 -6.34 -1.97
N VAL A 89 -7.87 -5.83 -1.57
CA VAL A 89 -7.02 -6.48 -0.56
C VAL A 89 -7.72 -6.51 0.80
N ILE A 90 -8.39 -5.42 1.18
CA ILE A 90 -9.15 -5.31 2.42
C ILE A 90 -10.36 -6.24 2.37
N GLU A 91 -11.10 -6.23 1.25
CA GLU A 91 -12.28 -7.08 1.05
C GLU A 91 -11.93 -8.57 1.11
N MET A 92 -10.85 -8.97 0.44
CA MET A 92 -10.37 -10.35 0.46
C MET A 92 -9.97 -10.79 1.87
N HIS A 93 -9.29 -9.92 2.62
CA HIS A 93 -8.94 -10.21 4.01
C HIS A 93 -10.19 -10.37 4.89
N ASN A 94 -11.13 -9.42 4.83
CA ASN A 94 -12.37 -9.47 5.61
C ASN A 94 -13.18 -10.74 5.29
N ARG A 95 -13.31 -11.08 4.00
CA ARG A 95 -13.97 -12.31 3.56
C ARG A 95 -13.27 -13.55 4.09
N ALA A 96 -11.94 -13.61 4.09
CA ALA A 96 -11.19 -14.73 4.65
C ALA A 96 -11.44 -14.90 6.15
N VAL A 97 -11.48 -13.78 6.89
CA VAL A 97 -11.82 -13.78 8.33
C VAL A 97 -13.25 -14.25 8.57
N GLU A 98 -14.22 -13.77 7.79
CA GLU A 98 -15.61 -14.21 7.89
C GLU A 98 -15.79 -15.69 7.60
N MET A 99 -15.15 -16.22 6.56
CA MET A 99 -15.20 -17.65 6.24
C MET A 99 -14.63 -18.48 7.38
N ARG A 100 -13.47 -18.08 7.94
CA ARG A 100 -12.91 -18.75 9.13
C ARG A 100 -13.88 -18.75 10.32
N ASN A 101 -14.63 -17.67 10.50
CA ASN A 101 -15.61 -17.56 11.58
C ASN A 101 -16.89 -18.37 11.30
N LYS A 102 -17.28 -18.57 10.04
CA LYS A 102 -18.43 -19.40 9.62
C LYS A 102 -18.09 -20.89 9.61
N ASP A 103 -16.87 -21.25 9.20
CA ASP A 103 -16.33 -22.62 9.26
C ASP A 103 -15.96 -23.03 10.68
N GLY A 104 -15.81 -22.04 11.57
CA GLY A 104 -15.89 -22.18 13.02
C GLY A 104 -17.28 -22.60 13.47
N LYS A 105 -17.69 -23.81 13.12
CA LYS A 105 -18.63 -24.60 13.90
C LYS A 105 -18.15 -24.57 15.36
N ARG A 106 -18.68 -23.63 16.14
CA ARG A 106 -18.83 -23.79 17.58
C ARG A 106 -19.66 -25.04 17.79
N TYR A 107 -18.99 -26.18 17.94
CA TYR A 107 -19.53 -27.26 18.74
C TYR A 107 -18.93 -27.10 20.14
N VAL A 108 -19.86 -26.90 21.08
CA VAL A 108 -19.78 -26.65 22.52
C VAL A 108 -19.27 -25.28 22.97
#